data_AF-A0A3D4AYK6-F1
#
_entry.id   AF-A0A3D4AYK6-F1
#
_cell.length_a   1.000
_cell.length_b   1.000
_cell.length_c   1.000
_cell.angle_alpha   90.00
_cell.angle_beta   90.00
_cell.angle_gamma   90.00
#
_symmetry.space_group_name_H-M   'P 1'
#
loop_
_entity.id
_entity.type
_entity.pdbx_description
1 polymer ?
#
loop_
_entity_poly.entity_id
_entity_poly.type
_entity_poly.pdbx_seq_one_letter_code
_entity_poly.pdbx_strand_id
1 'polypeptide(L)' 'MGHYLFEQILVHLPFGRFIAVSHFTGDRLARHTVPESKIVVIYNGIDYAALNDYRHDPPKYFTYCYFGRLGISKGLDV' A
#
# COMPACT_ATOMS: atom_id res chain seq x y z
N MET A 1 -15.42 6.81 13.87
CA MET A 1 -14.92 8.18 14.14
C MET A 1 -13.56 8.21 14.85
N GLY A 2 -13.31 7.40 15.89
CA GLY A 2 -12.04 7.44 16.64
C GLY A 2 -10.76 7.15 15.84
N HIS A 3 -10.77 6.18 14.93
CA HIS A 3 -9.58 5.82 14.13
C HIS A 3 -9.09 6.96 13.22
N TYR A 4 -10.00 7.66 12.55
CA TYR A 4 -9.63 8.76 11.66
C TYR A 4 -9.00 9.93 12.43
N LEU A 5 -9.58 10.30 13.57
CA LEU A 5 -9.01 11.36 14.41
C LEU A 5 -7.61 10.99 14.93
N PHE A 6 -7.42 9.73 15.32
CA PHE A 6 -6.12 9.22 15.74
C PHE A 6 -5.07 9.30 14.62
N GLU A 7 -5.43 8.89 13.40
CA GLU A 7 -4.57 9.04 12.22
C GLU A 7 -4.23 10.50 11.94
N GLN A 8 -5.20 11.41 12.05
CA GLN A 8 -4.95 12.86 11.91
C GLN A 8 -3.96 13.36 12.97
N ILE A 9 -4.09 12.93 14.23
CA ILE A 9 -3.14 13.32 15.30
C ILE A 9 -1.73 12.84 14.96
N LEU A 10 -1.58 11.58 14.51
CA LEU A 10 -0.27 11.03 14.14
C LEU A 10 0.42 11.83 13.04
N VAL A 11 -0.33 12.26 12.02
CA VAL A 11 0.24 13.03 10.89
C VAL A 11 0.76 14.41 11.34
N HIS A 12 0.19 14.98 12.39
CA HIS A 12 0.61 16.29 12.92
C HIS A 12 1.74 16.21 13.95
N LEU A 13 2.16 15.00 14.37
CA LEU A 13 3.31 14.85 15.25
C LEU A 13 4.61 15.26 14.54
N PRO A 14 5.60 15.80 15.27
CA PRO A 14 6.81 16.38 14.70
C PRO A 14 7.84 15.29 14.29
N PHE A 15 7.42 14.30 13.52
CA PHE A 15 8.34 13.29 12.99
C PHE A 15 9.37 13.90 12.03
N GLY A 16 10.59 13.37 12.07
CA GLY A 16 11.67 13.79 11.17
C GLY A 16 11.51 13.23 9.75
N ARG A 17 10.88 12.07 9.63
CA ARG A 17 10.55 11.40 8.37
C ARG A 17 9.20 10.68 8.48
N PHE A 18 8.48 10.63 7.37
CA PHE A 18 7.29 9.81 7.18
C PHE A 18 7.61 8.75 6.13
N ILE A 19 7.40 7.49 6.47
CA ILE A 19 7.67 6.36 5.57
C ILE A 19 6.38 5.97 4.87
N ALA A 20 6.34 6.12 3.56
CA ALA A 20 5.25 5.67 2.71
C ALA A 20 5.62 4.33 2.04
N VAL A 21 4.68 3.38 2.01
CA VAL A 21 4.92 2.06 1.39
C VAL A 21 4.75 2.04 -0.13
N SER A 22 4.33 3.15 -0.70
CA SER A 22 4.13 3.35 -2.14
C SER A 22 4.10 4.84 -2.47
N HIS A 23 4.27 5.20 -3.74
CA HIS A 23 4.02 6.56 -4.21
C HIS A 23 2.60 7.02 -3.92
N PHE A 24 1.59 6.15 -4.11
CA PHE A 24 0.20 6.50 -3.81
C PHE A 24 0.00 6.94 -2.35
N THR A 25 0.61 6.20 -1.40
CA THR A 25 0.57 6.56 0.02
C THR A 25 1.34 7.86 0.29
N GLY A 26 2.49 8.05 -0.35
CA GLY A 26 3.31 9.26 -0.24
C GLY A 26 2.57 10.50 -0.73
N ASP A 27 1.96 10.43 -1.90
CA ASP A 27 1.17 11.52 -2.49
C ASP A 27 -0.02 11.88 -1.59
N ARG A 28 -0.64 10.90 -0.94
CA ARG A 28 -1.70 11.15 0.05
C ARG A 28 -1.16 11.90 1.26
N LEU A 29 -0.01 11.52 1.80
CA LEU A 29 0.62 12.25 2.92
C LEU A 29 0.96 13.69 2.53
N ALA A 30 1.50 13.91 1.32
CA ALA A 30 1.81 15.25 0.81
C ALA A 30 0.56 16.15 0.72
N ARG A 31 -0.58 15.58 0.28
CA ARG A 31 -1.88 16.28 0.26
C ARG A 31 -2.46 16.55 1.65
N HIS A 32 -2.04 15.79 2.66
CA HIS A 32 -2.49 15.91 4.06
C HIS A 32 -1.43 16.61 4.94
N THR A 33 -0.88 17.72 4.45
CA THR A 33 0.02 18.67 5.16
C THR A 33 1.42 18.19 5.53
N VAL A 34 1.84 16.97 5.15
CA VAL A 34 3.24 16.53 5.34
C VAL A 34 4.13 17.14 4.24
N PRO A 35 5.21 17.86 4.58
CA PRO A 35 6.16 18.36 3.59
C PRO A 35 6.80 17.22 2.80
N GLU A 36 6.86 17.32 1.46
CA GLU A 36 7.46 16.30 0.59
C GLU A 36 8.89 15.94 0.99
N SER A 37 9.66 16.93 1.46
CA SER A 37 11.04 16.74 1.95
C SER A 37 11.16 15.81 3.17
N LYS A 38 10.06 15.55 3.88
CA LYS A 38 9.99 14.61 5.00
C LYS A 38 9.49 13.23 4.59
N ILE A 39 8.96 13.06 3.38
CA ILE A 39 8.37 11.80 2.93
C ILE A 39 9.45 10.94 2.26
N VAL A 40 9.56 9.68 2.66
CA VAL A 40 10.44 8.69 2.04
C VAL A 40 9.61 7.49 1.65
N VAL A 41 9.71 7.06 0.40
CA VAL A 41 9.02 5.86 -0.07
C VAL A 41 9.93 4.65 0.15
N ILE A 42 9.45 3.68 0.92
CA ILE A 42 10.09 2.37 1.12
C ILE A 42 9.05 1.31 0.77
N TYR A 43 9.21 0.66 -0.37
CA TYR A 43 8.29 -0.39 -0.82
C TYR A 43 8.32 -1.59 0.13
N ASN A 44 7.16 -2.24 0.27
CA ASN A 44 7.10 -3.51 0.98
C ASN A 44 7.98 -4.55 0.28
N GLY A 45 8.89 -5.16 1.04
CA GLY A 45 9.71 -6.26 0.55
C GLY A 45 8.90 -7.53 0.35
N ILE A 46 9.37 -8.39 -0.55
CA ILE A 46 8.92 -9.77 -0.71
C ILE A 46 10.17 -10.64 -0.65
N ASP A 47 10.07 -11.80 0.01
CA ASP A 47 11.11 -12.82 -0.07
C ASP A 47 11.00 -13.54 -1.42
N TYR A 48 11.81 -13.11 -2.39
CA TYR A 48 11.87 -13.73 -3.70
C TYR A 48 12.49 -15.12 -3.67
N ALA A 49 13.30 -15.44 -2.67
CA ALA A 49 13.91 -16.76 -2.56
C ALA A 49 12.87 -17.85 -2.32
N ALA A 50 11.78 -17.51 -1.62
CA ALA A 50 10.62 -18.38 -1.44
C ALA A 50 9.89 -18.71 -2.77
N LEU A 51 10.17 -17.98 -3.85
CA LEU A 51 9.58 -18.18 -5.17
C LEU A 51 10.54 -18.87 -6.15
N ASN A 52 11.78 -19.20 -5.76
CA ASN A 52 12.79 -19.75 -6.66
C ASN A 52 12.37 -21.09 -7.29
N ASP A 53 11.63 -21.92 -6.55
CA ASP A 53 11.15 -23.22 -7.03
C ASP A 53 9.83 -23.12 -7.82
N TYR A 54 9.28 -21.91 -7.98
CA TYR A 54 8.05 -21.71 -8.74
C TYR A 54 8.30 -21.99 -10.22
N ARG A 55 7.57 -22.98 -10.76
CA ARG A 55 7.57 -23.31 -12.18
C ARG A 55 6.29 -22.78 -12.81
N HIS A 56 6.43 -22.04 -13.91
CA HIS A 56 5.28 -21.56 -14.65
C HIS A 56 4.59 -22.73 -15.36
N ASP A 57 3.39 -23.07 -14.91
CA ASP A 57 2.52 -24.09 -15.52
C ASP A 57 1.12 -23.48 -15.72
N PRO A 58 0.90 -22.74 -16.83
CA PRO A 58 -0.37 -22.07 -17.05
C PRO A 58 -1.49 -23.08 -17.37
N PRO A 59 -2.71 -22.90 -16.82
CA PRO A 59 -3.84 -23.76 -17.13
C PRO A 59 -4.30 -23.62 -18.60
N LYS A 60 -4.98 -24.66 -19.12
CA LYS A 60 -5.56 -24.67 -20.47
C LYS A 60 -6.49 -23.48 -20.74
N TYR A 61 -7.20 -23.03 -19.72
CA TYR A 61 -8.15 -21.94 -19.81
C TYR A 61 -7.58 -20.68 -19.14
N PHE A 62 -7.74 -19.54 -19.81
CA PHE A 62 -7.47 -18.26 -19.20
C PHE A 62 -8.43 -18.03 -18.02
N THR A 63 -7.88 -17.82 -16.83
CA THR A 63 -8.64 -17.58 -15.61
C THR A 63 -8.43 -16.14 -15.17
N TYR A 64 -9.51 -15.37 -15.13
CA TYR A 64 -9.50 -14.06 -14.48
C TYR A 64 -9.76 -14.27 -12.97
N CYS A 65 -8.74 -13.99 -12.14
CA CYS A 65 -8.81 -14.20 -10.70
C CYS A 65 -8.79 -12.86 -9.97
N TYR A 66 -9.80 -12.63 -9.14
CA TYR A 66 -9.82 -11.55 -8.16
C TYR A 66 -9.46 -12.11 -6.78
N PHE A 67 -8.53 -11.47 -6.07
CA PHE A 67 -8.08 -11.94 -4.76
C PHE A 67 -7.92 -10.81 -3.74
N GLY A 68 -8.44 -11.02 -2.54
CA GLY A 68 -8.27 -10.11 -1.40
C GLY A 68 -9.37 -10.25 -0.35
N ARG A 69 -9.24 -9.50 0.75
CA ARG A 69 -10.32 -9.36 1.74
C ARG A 69 -11.53 -8.66 1.13
N LEU A 70 -12.73 -9.11 1.48
CA LEU A 70 -13.98 -8.44 1.12
C LEU A 70 -13.95 -6.98 1.62
N GLY A 71 -14.13 -6.04 0.71
CA GLY A 71 -14.13 -4.62 1.02
C GLY A 71 -14.43 -3.78 -0.21
N ILE A 72 -14.90 -2.55 -0.03
CA ILE A 72 -15.27 -1.66 -1.14
C ILE A 72 -14.07 -1.14 -1.92
N SER A 73 -12.88 -1.08 -1.30
CA SER A 73 -11.66 -0.51 -1.89
C SER A 73 -10.93 -1.47 -2.85
N LYS A 74 -11.68 -2.42 -3.41
CA LYS A 74 -11.20 -3.60 -4.11
C LYS A 74 -11.56 -3.58 -5.59
N GLY A 75 -12.51 -2.73 -5.99
CA GLY A 75 -12.83 -2.47 -7.38
C GLY A 75 -13.51 -3.63 -8.09
N LEU A 76 -14.33 -4.42 -7.38
CA LEU A 76 -15.14 -5.50 -7.96
C LEU A 76 -16.35 -5.00 -8.75
N ASP A 77 -16.69 -3.73 -8.56
CA ASP A 77 -17.81 -3.00 -9.16
C ASP A 77 -17.43 -2.20 -10.42
N VAL A 78 -16.18 -2.33 -10.87
CA VAL A 78 -15.62 -1.69 -12.08
C VAL A 78 -15.55 -2.68 -13.22
#